data_AF-A0A645D782-F1
#
_entry.id   AF-A0A645D782-F1
#
_cell.length_a   1.000
_cell.length_b   1.000
_cell.length_c   1.000
_cell.angle_alpha   90.00
_cell.angle_beta   90.00
_cell.angle_gamma   90.00
#
_symmetry.space_group_name_H-M   'P 1'
#
loop_
_entity.id
_entity.type
_entity.pdbx_description
1 polymer ?
#
loop_
_entity_poly.entity_id
_entity_poly.type
_entity_poly.pdbx_seq_one_letter_code
_entity_poly.pdbx_strand_id
1 'polypeptide(L)'
;MKQIHQQKNASLERLSGTLDALSPLRILSRGYAFCQNEKTNEIITTVEQLRWGDEVQITFSDGHAIGRILEIKGKENGGVDHA
;
A
#
# COMPACT_ATOMS: atom_id res chain seq x y z
N MET A 1 -4.83 18.22 -39.99
CA MET A 1 -4.61 16.83 -39.51
C MET A 1 -3.54 16.71 -38.42
N LYS A 2 -2.32 17.23 -38.58
CA LYS A 2 -1.24 17.12 -37.55
C LYS A 2 -1.64 17.56 -36.13
N GLN A 3 -2.43 18.62 -35.99
CA GLN A 3 -2.85 19.16 -34.69
C GLN A 3 -3.71 18.19 -33.86
N ILE A 4 -4.62 17.45 -34.52
CA ILE A 4 -5.53 16.50 -33.84
C ILE A 4 -4.76 15.27 -33.35
N HIS A 5 -3.75 14.82 -34.10
CA HIS A 5 -2.89 13.72 -33.68
C HIS A 5 -2.04 14.08 -32.46
N GLN A 6 -1.51 15.30 -32.39
CA GLN A 6 -0.72 15.74 -31.23
C GLN A 6 -1.58 15.90 -29.97
N GLN A 7 -2.80 16.42 -30.08
CA GLN A 7 -3.72 16.52 -28.93
C GLN A 7 -4.16 15.15 -28.40
N LYS A 8 -4.36 14.17 -29.29
CA LYS A 8 -4.67 12.79 -28.90
C LYS A 8 -3.48 12.13 -28.21
N ASN A 9 -2.27 12.27 -28.72
CA ASN A 9 -1.06 11.71 -28.09
C ASN A 9 -0.80 12.32 -26.71
N ALA A 10 -0.91 13.64 -26.55
CA ALA A 10 -0.74 14.30 -25.25
C ALA A 10 -1.79 13.84 -24.22
N SER A 11 -3.01 13.51 -24.67
CA SER A 11 -4.06 12.97 -23.80
C SER A 11 -3.79 11.52 -23.40
N LEU A 12 -3.24 10.71 -24.30
CA LEU A 12 -2.81 9.33 -24.02
C LEU A 12 -1.62 9.30 -23.04
N GLU A 13 -0.63 10.17 -23.22
CA GLU A 13 0.51 10.30 -22.29
C GLU A 13 0.06 10.70 -20.89
N ARG A 14 -0.88 11.65 -20.77
CA ARG A 14 -1.46 12.02 -19.47
C ARG A 14 -2.21 10.88 -18.82
N LEU A 15 -3.00 10.13 -19.60
CA LEU A 15 -3.77 9.00 -19.08
C LEU A 15 -2.85 7.84 -18.66
N SER A 16 -1.79 7.56 -19.42
CA SER A 16 -0.73 6.61 -19.06
C SER A 16 0.00 7.04 -17.80
N GLY A 17 0.37 8.31 -17.69
CA GLY A 17 1.02 8.85 -16.49
C GLY A 17 0.13 8.77 -15.24
N THR A 18 -1.19 8.91 -15.41
CA THR A 18 -2.18 8.74 -14.34
C THR A 18 -2.36 7.26 -13.98
N LEU A 19 -2.39 6.37 -14.97
CA LEU A 19 -2.48 4.92 -14.76
C LEU A 19 -1.24 4.38 -14.05
N ASP A 20 -0.05 4.88 -14.41
CA ASP A 20 1.19 4.57 -13.70
C ASP A 20 1.18 5.16 -12.29
N ALA A 21 0.63 6.37 -12.10
CA ALA A 21 0.50 7.00 -10.78
C ALA A 21 -0.48 6.25 -9.85
N LEU A 22 -1.47 5.58 -10.42
CA LEU A 22 -2.43 4.72 -9.72
C LEU A 22 -1.97 3.27 -9.61
N SER A 23 -0.82 2.91 -10.20
CA SER A 23 -0.30 1.56 -10.12
C SER A 23 0.20 1.29 -8.69
N PRO A 24 -0.28 0.22 -8.03
CA PRO A 24 0.20 -0.22 -6.71
C PRO A 24 1.74 -0.34 -6.64
N LEU A 25 2.38 -0.63 -7.78
CA LEU A 25 3.83 -0.66 -7.91
C LEU A 25 4.51 0.68 -7.60
N ARG A 26 3.93 1.84 -7.97
CA ARG A 26 4.53 3.14 -7.62
C ARG A 26 4.43 3.47 -6.14
N ILE A 27 3.39 2.99 -5.47
CA ILE A 27 3.27 3.12 -4.01
C ILE A 27 4.39 2.30 -3.37
N LEU A 28 4.58 1.05 -3.81
CA LEU A 28 5.69 0.22 -3.36
C LEU A 28 7.07 0.85 -3.66
N SER A 29 7.27 1.43 -4.85
CA SER A 29 8.53 2.09 -5.23
C SER A 29 8.85 3.35 -4.42
N ARG A 30 7.88 3.93 -3.70
CA ARG A 30 8.10 5.05 -2.77
C ARG A 30 8.59 4.58 -1.40
N GLY A 31 8.87 3.29 -1.24
CA GLY A 31 9.34 2.70 0.02
C GLY A 31 8.21 2.25 0.94
N TYR A 32 6.97 2.21 0.45
CA TYR A 32 5.87 1.58 1.19
C TYR A 32 5.90 0.08 0.96
N ALA A 33 5.44 -0.66 1.96
CA ALA A 33 5.15 -2.09 1.85
C ALA A 33 3.73 -2.32 2.36
N PHE A 34 3.08 -3.37 1.87
CA PHE A 34 1.85 -3.85 2.49
C PHE A 34 2.09 -5.23 3.10
N CYS A 35 1.39 -5.50 4.18
CA CYS A 35 1.46 -6.76 4.89
C CYS A 35 0.19 -7.56 4.62
N GLN A 36 0.35 -8.87 4.48
CA GLN A 36 -0.76 -9.81 4.44
C GLN A 36 -0.49 -10.97 5.39
N ASN A 37 -1.54 -11.57 5.93
CA ASN A 37 -1.42 -12.75 6.77
C ASN A 37 -0.89 -13.90 5.91
N GLU A 38 0.18 -14.56 6.34
CA GLU A 38 0.85 -15.55 5.49
C GLU A 38 0.01 -16.82 5.27
N LYS A 39 -0.89 -17.14 6.20
CA LYS A 39 -1.72 -18.34 6.09
C LYS A 39 -2.98 -18.09 5.27
N THR A 40 -3.57 -16.91 5.40
CA THR A 40 -4.88 -16.61 4.78
C THR A 40 -4.77 -15.74 3.53
N ASN A 41 -3.60 -15.14 3.26
CA ASN A 41 -3.40 -14.08 2.26
C ASN A 41 -4.31 -12.86 2.47
N GLU A 42 -4.87 -12.68 3.67
CA GLU A 42 -5.71 -11.52 3.99
C GLU A 42 -4.84 -10.27 4.14
N ILE A 43 -5.22 -9.18 3.46
CA ILE A 43 -4.52 -7.90 3.56
C ILE A 43 -4.73 -7.29 4.94
N ILE A 44 -3.62 -6.99 5.62
CA ILE A 44 -3.62 -6.34 6.93
C ILE A 44 -3.63 -4.83 6.71
N THR A 45 -4.67 -4.16 7.18
CA THR A 45 -4.87 -2.72 7.01
C THR A 45 -4.88 -1.95 8.34
N THR A 46 -5.11 -2.65 9.45
CA THR A 46 -5.07 -2.10 10.81
C THR A 46 -4.25 -3.01 11.74
N VAL A 47 -3.61 -2.39 12.74
CA VAL A 47 -2.86 -3.12 13.78
C VAL A 47 -3.77 -3.98 14.67
N GLU A 48 -5.08 -3.72 14.68
CA GLU A 48 -6.08 -4.52 15.40
C GLU A 48 -6.27 -5.92 14.81
N GLN A 49 -5.91 -6.11 13.54
CA GLN A 49 -5.95 -7.43 12.86
C GLN A 49 -4.73 -8.30 13.21
N LEU A 50 -3.71 -7.73 13.84
CA LEU A 50 -2.47 -8.44 14.17
C LEU A 50 -2.56 -9.07 15.57
N ARG A 51 -1.90 -10.21 15.74
CA ARG A 51 -1.63 -10.82 17.04
C ARG A 51 -0.16 -11.11 17.21
N TRP A 52 0.29 -11.12 18.47
CA TRP A 52 1.65 -11.54 18.79
C TRP A 52 1.90 -12.97 18.29
N GLY A 53 3.01 -13.16 17.60
CA GLY A 53 3.37 -14.46 17.01
C GLY A 53 2.79 -14.72 15.62
N ASP A 54 1.93 -13.85 15.08
CA ASP A 54 1.42 -14.00 13.72
C ASP A 54 2.54 -13.92 12.69
N GLU A 55 2.43 -14.75 11.66
CA GLU A 55 3.32 -14.72 10.49
C GLU A 55 2.67 -13.88 9.39
N VAL A 56 3.42 -12.90 8.91
CA VAL A 56 2.98 -11.94 7.90
C VAL A 56 3.96 -11.94 6.74
N GLN A 57 3.43 -11.88 5.53
CA GLN A 57 4.21 -11.60 4.33
C GLN A 57 4.17 -10.09 4.08
N ILE A 58 5.36 -9.49 3.98
CA ILE A 58 5.58 -8.08 3.67
C ILE A 58 5.99 -8.00 2.22
N THR A 59 5.20 -7.35 1.38
CA THR A 59 5.49 -7.21 -0.05
C THR A 59 6.07 -5.83 -0.34
N PHE A 60 7.22 -5.82 -1.00
CA PHE A 60 7.95 -4.65 -1.47
C PHE A 60 7.84 -4.54 -2.99
N SER A 61 8.41 -3.49 -3.58
CA SER A 61 8.40 -3.30 -5.05
C SER A 61 9.23 -4.35 -5.80
N ASP A 62 10.20 -4.96 -5.13
CA ASP A 62 11.21 -5.85 -5.71
C ASP A 62 11.15 -7.28 -5.15
N GLY A 63 10.16 -7.60 -4.32
CA GLY A 63 10.02 -8.92 -3.73
C GLY A 63 9.13 -8.95 -2.50
N HIS A 64 9.29 -9.97 -1.67
CA HIS A 64 8.57 -10.11 -0.41
C HIS A 64 9.48 -10.71 0.66
N ALA A 65 9.14 -10.46 1.93
CA ALA A 65 9.77 -11.04 3.10
C ALA A 65 8.71 -11.63 4.04
N ILE A 66 9.06 -12.69 4.77
CA ILE A 66 8.19 -13.26 5.80
C ILE A 66 8.74 -12.84 7.17
N GLY A 67 7.84 -12.31 8.01
CA GLY A 67 8.17 -11.85 9.36
C GLY A 67 7.18 -12.37 10.40
N ARG A 68 7.59 -12.31 11.67
CA ARG A 68 6.73 -12.62 12.81
C ARG A 68 6.49 -11.38 13.65
N ILE A 69 5.24 -11.18 14.08
CA ILE A 69 4.87 -10.04 14.93
C ILE A 69 5.39 -10.26 16.35
N LEU A 70 6.24 -9.35 16.83
CA LEU A 70 6.85 -9.41 18.17
C LEU A 70 6.31 -8.34 19.13
N GLU A 71 5.77 -7.25 18.61
CA GLU A 71 5.19 -6.16 19.39
C GLU A 71 4.07 -5.50 18.58
N ILE A 72 2.98 -5.10 19.24
CA ILE A 72 1.85 -4.38 18.63
C ILE A 72 1.57 -3.16 19.49
N LYS A 73 1.62 -1.97 18.88
CA LYS A 73 1.21 -0.71 19.51
C LYS A 73 0.04 -0.14 18.73
N GLY A 74 -1.14 -0.19 19.34
CA GLY A 74 -2.31 0.55 18.86
C GLY A 74 -2.10 2.06 19.04
N LYS A 75 -2.82 2.87 18.28
CA LYS A 75 -2.93 4.29 18.63
C LYS A 75 -3.57 4.38 20.01
N GLU A 76 -2.88 5.00 20.97
CA GLU A 76 -3.52 5.48 22.19
C GLU A 76 -4.56 6.53 21.78
N ASN A 77 -5.84 6.22 21.96
CA ASN A 77 -6.89 7.22 21.86
C ASN A 77 -6.75 8.16 23.06
N GLY A 78 -6.03 9.26 22.85
CA GLY A 78 -5.88 10.32 23.84
C GLY A 78 -7.23 10.94 24.20
N GLY A 79 -7.59 10.83 25.48
CA GLY A 79 -8.35 11.81 26.26
C GLY A 79 -9.72 12.25 25.74
N VAL A 80 -10.77 11.57 26.18
CA VAL A 80 -12.07 12.22 26.45
C VAL A 80 -12.23 12.35 27.96
N ASP A 81 -11.58 13.38 28.52
CA ASP A 81 -12.05 13.97 29.78
C ASP A 81 -13.32 14.75 29.45
N HIS A 82 -14.48 14.14 29.73
CA HIS A 82 -15.72 14.87 29.83
C HIS A 82 -15.73 15.61 31.17
N ALA A 83 -15.58 16.93 31.11
CA ALA A 83 -15.95 17.85 32.18
C ALA A 83 -17.38 18.36 31.97
#